data_AF-V4AB61-F1
#
_entry.id   AF-V4AB61-F1
#
_cell.length_a   1.000
_cell.length_b   1.000
_cell.length_c   1.000
_cell.angle_alpha   90.00
_cell.angle_beta   90.00
_cell.angle_gamma   90.00
#
_symmetry.space_group_name_H-M   'P 1'
#
loop_
_entity.id
_entity.type
_entity.pdbx_description
1 polymer ?
#
loop_
_entity_poly.entity_id
_entity_poly.type
_entity_poly.pdbx_seq_one_letter_code
_entity_poly.pdbx_strand_id
1 'polypeptide(L)' 'VKLPKIDLPTFDGNVLQWQPYYQSIEVYVIKNQSLADVQKLEYLMRSLKGKQLKLFE' A
#
# COMPACT_ATOMS: atom_id res chain seq x y z
N VAL A 1 4.04 10.39 11.85
CA VAL A 1 2.58 10.57 12.01
C VAL A 1 1.96 9.19 12.22
N LYS A 2 1.03 8.98 13.17
CA LYS A 2 0.38 7.67 13.37
C LYS A 2 -0.66 7.47 12.25
N LEU A 3 -0.36 6.56 11.33
CA LEU A 3 -1.31 6.15 10.30
C LEU A 3 -2.43 5.29 10.93
N PRO A 4 -3.71 5.48 10.57
CA PRO A 4 -4.76 4.54 10.94
C PRO A 4 -4.40 3.11 10.51
N LYS A 5 -4.78 2.12 11.32
CA LYS A 5 -4.61 0.70 10.95
C LYS A 5 -5.63 0.38 9.86
N ILE A 6 -5.18 0.46 8.61
CA ILE A 6 -5.92 -0.03 7.44
C ILE A 6 -5.23 -1.34 7.04
N ASP A 7 -5.98 -2.43 7.02
CA ASP A 7 -5.49 -3.71 6.51
C ASP A 7 -5.40 -3.63 4.98
N LEU A 8 -4.25 -3.17 4.50
CA LEU A 8 -3.97 -3.06 3.06
C LEU A 8 -3.38 -4.36 2.53
N PRO A 9 -3.77 -4.76 1.31
CA PRO A 9 -3.08 -5.85 0.63
C PRO A 9 -1.64 -5.42 0.31
N THR A 10 -0.73 -6.38 0.38
CA THR A 10 0.65 -6.19 -0.07
C THR A 10 0.85 -6.69 -1.49
N PHE A 11 1.54 -5.90 -2.30
CA PHE A 11 1.96 -6.29 -3.65
C PHE A 11 3.38 -6.85 -3.62
N ASP A 12 3.55 -8.08 -4.11
CA ASP A 12 4.81 -8.83 -4.12
C ASP A 12 5.55 -8.76 -5.47
N GLY A 13 4.98 -8.07 -6.46
CA GLY A 13 5.49 -8.00 -7.83
C GLY A 13 4.84 -9.00 -8.79
N ASN A 14 3.91 -9.84 -8.33
CA ASN A 14 3.16 -10.72 -9.22
C ASN A 14 2.18 -9.91 -10.08
N VAL A 15 2.47 -9.78 -11.38
CA VAL A 15 1.66 -9.02 -12.34
C VAL A 15 0.20 -9.51 -12.39
N LEU A 16 -0.06 -10.80 -12.17
CA LEU A 16 -1.43 -11.34 -12.13
C LEU A 16 -2.24 -10.80 -10.94
N GLN A 17 -1.57 -10.37 -9.88
CA GLN A 17 -2.18 -9.77 -8.69
C GLN A 17 -2.23 -8.25 -8.74
N TRP A 18 -1.69 -7.61 -9.80
CA TRP A 18 -1.66 -6.15 -9.92
C TRP A 18 -3.06 -5.54 -9.88
N GLN A 19 -3.98 -6.09 -10.67
CA GLN A 19 -5.34 -5.56 -10.78
C GLN A 19 -6.11 -5.61 -9.44
N PRO A 20 -6.21 -6.76 -8.73
CA PRO A 20 -6.88 -6.80 -7.42
C PRO A 20 -6.18 -5.96 -6.35
N TYR A 21 -4.84 -5.86 -6.40
CA TYR A 21 -4.07 -4.97 -5.52
C TYR A 21 -4.43 -3.50 -5.76
N TYR A 22 -4.36 -3.04 -7.01
CA TYR A 22 -4.62 -1.64 -7.37
C TYR A 22 -6.06 -1.25 -7.03
N GLN A 23 -7.03 -2.11 -7.32
CA GLN A 23 -8.43 -1.87 -6.96
C GLN A 23 -8.62 -1.66 -5.45
N SER A 24 -7.95 -2.46 -4.63
CA SER A 24 -8.00 -2.30 -3.17
C SER A 24 -7.38 -0.99 -2.72
N ILE A 25 -6.18 -0.66 -3.23
CA ILE A 25 -5.51 0.63 -2.96
C ILE A 25 -6.37 1.82 -3.38
N GLU A 26 -7.03 1.72 -4.53
CA GLU A 26 -7.89 2.79 -5.03
C GLU A 26 -9.04 3.08 -4.05
N VAL A 27 -9.71 2.03 -3.55
CA VAL A 27 -10.84 2.14 -2.63
C VAL A 27 -10.40 2.62 -1.24
N TYR A 28 -9.37 2.01 -0.66
CA TYR A 28 -9.00 2.27 0.74
C TYR A 28 -8.12 3.51 0.94
N VAL A 29 -7.33 3.89 -0.08
CA VAL A 29 -6.30 4.93 0.04
C VAL A 29 -6.56 6.11 -0.90
N ILE A 30 -6.68 5.87 -2.21
CA ILE A 30 -6.75 6.97 -3.20
C ILE A 30 -8.07 7.75 -3.06
N LYS A 31 -9.20 7.04 -3.00
CA LYS A 31 -10.53 7.61 -2.85
C LYS A 31 -10.85 8.08 -1.42
N ASN A 32 -9.96 7.81 -0.47
CA ASN A 32 -10.16 8.21 0.92
C ASN A 32 -9.82 9.69 1.11
N GLN A 33 -10.87 10.53 1.20
CA GLN A 33 -10.75 11.97 1.38
C GLN A 33 -10.23 12.38 2.77
N SER A 34 -10.24 11.47 3.75
CA SER A 34 -9.69 11.75 5.09
C SER A 34 -8.17 11.67 5.15
N LEU A 35 -7.52 11.16 4.09
CA LEU A 35 -6.07 11.05 4.00
C LEU A 35 -5.49 12.20 3.18
N ALA A 36 -4.47 12.86 3.72
CA ALA A 36 -3.64 13.77 2.95
C ALA A 36 -2.79 13.00 1.93
N ASP A 37 -2.38 13.65 0.85
CA ASP A 37 -1.64 12.98 -0.22
C ASP A 37 -0.30 12.37 0.25
N VAL A 38 0.35 12.99 1.23
CA VAL A 38 1.55 12.43 1.88
C VAL A 38 1.27 11.12 2.62
N GLN A 39 0.09 10.99 3.25
CA GLN A 39 -0.32 9.76 3.93
C GLN A 39 -0.69 8.68 2.92
N LYS A 40 -1.34 9.05 1.81
CA LYS A 40 -1.62 8.14 0.71
C LYS A 40 -0.32 7.56 0.13
N LEU A 41 0.69 8.41 -0.04
CA LEU A 41 2.02 7.99 -0.49
C LEU A 41 2.68 7.02 0.50
N GLU A 42 2.65 7.32 1.81
CA GLU A 42 3.14 6.39 2.84
C GLU A 42 2.42 5.03 2.79
N TYR A 43 1.10 5.00 2.62
CA TYR A 43 0.34 3.76 2.49
C TYR A 43 0.72 2.97 1.24
N LEU A 44 0.84 3.64 0.10
CA LEU A 44 1.33 3.04 -1.14
C LEU A 44 2.70 2.40 -0.93
N MET A 45 3.67 3.15 -0.42
CA MET A 45 5.03 2.65 -0.14
C MET A 45 5.03 1.43 0.81
N ARG A 46 4.20 1.46 1.87
CA ARG A 46 4.09 0.34 2.83
C ARG A 46 3.39 -0.89 2.25
N SER A 47 2.47 -0.69 1.31
CA SER A 47 1.74 -1.77 0.62
C SER A 47 2.59 -2.46 -0.46
N LEU A 48 3.67 -1.82 -0.92
CA LEU A 48 4.61 -2.43 -1.85
C LEU A 48 5.61 -3.27 -1.06
N LYS A 49 5.37 -4.58 -0.96
CA LYS A 49 6.39 -5.54 -0.52
C LYS A 49 7.07 -6.13 -1.75
N GLY A 50 7.83 -5.32 -2.48
CA GLY A 50 8.88 -5.90 -3.33
C GLY A 50 9.74 -6.81 -2.46
N LYS A 51 9.99 -8.05 -2.91
CA LYS A 51 10.83 -9.07 -2.24
C LYS A 51 11.74 -8.40 -1.21
N GLN A 52 11.35 -8.44 0.07
CA GLN A 52 12.18 -7.85 1.11
C GLN A 52 13.47 -8.65 1.08
N LEU A 53 14.48 -8.14 0.39
CA LEU A 53 15.86 -8.36 0.79
C LEU A 53 15.87 -7.89 2.23
N LYS A 54 15.92 -8.85 3.16
CA LYS A 54 16.27 -8.60 4.55
C LYS A 54 17.69 -7.98 4.54
N LEU A 55 17.78 -6.69 4.23
CA LEU A 55 18.67 -5.77 4.91
C LEU A 55 17.71 -5.18 5.94
N PHE A 56 17.69 -5.60 7.19
CA PHE A 56 18.78 -5.56 8.15
C PHE A 56 18.68 -6.75 9.12
N GLU A 57 19.83 -7.10 9.71
CA GLU A 57 20.10 -8.19 10.67
C GLU A 57 19.16 -8.26 11.87
#